data_AF-A0AAU7BJX3-F1
#
_entry.id   AF-A0AAU7BJX3-F1
#
_cell.length_a   1.000
_cell.length_b   1.000
_cell.length_c   1.000
_cell.angle_alpha   90.00
_cell.angle_beta   90.00
_cell.angle_gamma   90.00
#
_symmetry.space_group_name_H-M   'P 1'
#
loop_
_entity.id
_entity.type
_entity.pdbx_description
1 polymer ?
#
loop_
_entity_poly.entity_id
_entity_poly.type
_entity_poly.pdbx_seq_one_letter_code
_entity_poly.pdbx_strand_id
1 'polypeptide(L)'
;MKFMENKNEAALALRRLYQLKANTRIDQAQFESLMEKTSYFGFVDIEIDDILFSMFSNNDDFVARTYFWHGKNAYESTSLRLWTTLAKLSSHVIDIGSYTGVYSLAAAKSNPKSKVFAIEALDRVYSRLLANKRANGASNLKCFNIAITDGSPEVELFIYSGEDILVSGSTTVSEVTDRSPVESRIVRATSLDKFVQDQNIPRIELLKIDAEGAEHLILSSAQNIIGASKPDIICELLPTSLTETIHASLKPHGYRYYRISESSLILTETQTPPASIEPPDFNILMTTMSASELEQALPFLTFEHLD
;
A
#
# COMPACT_ATOMS: atom_id res chain seq x y z
N MET A 1 17.19 4.08 26.71
CA MET A 1 16.95 2.63 26.87
C MET A 1 15.91 2.36 27.94
N LYS A 2 16.21 2.53 29.25
CA LYS A 2 15.26 2.28 30.36
C LYS A 2 13.88 2.96 30.26
N PHE A 3 13.83 4.19 29.73
CA PHE A 3 12.57 4.89 29.50
C PHE A 3 11.69 4.22 28.42
N MET A 4 12.30 3.79 27.31
CA MET A 4 11.58 3.10 26.22
C MET A 4 11.15 1.69 26.66
N GLU A 5 11.99 0.99 27.42
CA GLU A 5 11.68 -0.32 28.00
C GLU A 5 10.43 -0.25 28.88
N ASN A 6 10.36 0.72 29.81
CA ASN A 6 9.18 0.92 30.66
C ASN A 6 7.90 1.22 29.85
N LYS A 7 8.01 2.05 28.79
CA LYS A 7 6.87 2.34 27.90
C LYS A 7 6.40 1.09 27.15
N ASN A 8 7.34 0.30 26.63
CA ASN A 8 7.03 -0.95 25.94
C ASN A 8 6.39 -1.98 26.86
N GLU A 9 6.89 -2.14 28.09
CA GLU A 9 6.29 -3.03 29.08
C GLU A 9 4.82 -2.66 29.36
N ALA A 10 4.54 -1.36 29.52
CA ALA A 10 3.19 -0.86 29.72
C ALA A 10 2.29 -1.12 28.49
N ALA A 11 2.78 -0.84 27.27
CA ALA A 11 2.06 -1.08 26.03
C ALA A 11 1.75 -2.58 25.83
N LEU A 12 2.73 -3.46 26.08
CA LEU A 12 2.57 -4.91 25.97
C LEU A 12 1.61 -5.46 27.02
N ALA A 13 1.66 -4.97 28.26
CA ALA A 13 0.72 -5.35 29.30
C ALA A 13 -0.72 -4.95 28.92
N LEU A 14 -0.90 -3.73 28.40
CA LEU A 14 -2.21 -3.26 27.97
C LEU A 14 -2.74 -4.05 26.77
N ARG A 15 -1.89 -4.29 25.76
CA ARG A 15 -2.23 -5.15 24.61
C ARG A 15 -2.70 -6.53 25.06
N ARG A 16 -1.99 -7.17 25.99
CA ARG A 16 -2.38 -8.48 26.55
C ARG A 16 -3.75 -8.41 27.23
N LEU A 17 -4.04 -7.35 27.97
CA LEU A 17 -5.35 -7.16 28.60
C LEU A 17 -6.47 -7.06 27.57
N TYR A 18 -6.28 -6.34 26.46
CA TYR A 18 -7.26 -6.27 25.38
C TYR A 18 -7.45 -7.62 24.68
N GLN A 19 -6.36 -8.33 24.39
CA GLN A 19 -6.43 -9.66 23.76
C GLN A 19 -7.11 -10.72 24.64
N LEU A 20 -6.93 -10.65 25.97
CA LEU A 20 -7.58 -11.56 26.93
C LEU A 20 -9.08 -11.29 27.08
N LYS A 21 -9.54 -10.06 26.82
CA LYS A 21 -10.97 -9.73 26.75
C LYS A 21 -11.52 -10.18 25.40
N ALA A 22 -11.49 -11.50 25.14
CA ALA A 22 -11.74 -12.20 23.86
C ALA A 22 -12.98 -11.78 23.03
N ASN A 23 -13.84 -10.89 23.53
CA ASN A 23 -15.03 -10.35 22.87
C ASN A 23 -15.02 -8.84 22.63
N THR A 24 -13.91 -8.12 22.86
CA THR A 24 -13.82 -6.68 22.61
C THR A 24 -12.76 -6.41 21.55
N ARG A 25 -13.19 -6.38 20.27
CA ARG A 25 -12.38 -5.71 19.24
C ARG A 25 -12.20 -4.27 19.69
N ILE A 26 -10.97 -3.76 19.63
CA ILE A 26 -10.70 -2.34 19.83
C ILE A 26 -11.44 -1.62 18.70
N ASP A 27 -12.39 -0.75 19.06
CA ASP A 27 -13.05 0.12 18.08
C ASP A 27 -12.14 1.30 17.73
N GLN A 28 -12.51 2.07 16.71
CA GLN A 28 -11.69 3.17 16.20
C GLN A 28 -11.39 4.24 17.27
N ALA A 29 -12.39 4.62 18.08
CA ALA A 29 -12.21 5.63 19.13
C ALA A 29 -11.29 5.14 20.25
N GLN A 30 -11.41 3.86 20.61
CA GLN A 30 -10.48 3.21 21.54
C GLN A 30 -9.08 3.14 20.96
N PHE A 31 -8.94 2.81 19.68
CA PHE A 31 -7.66 2.76 18.98
C PHE A 31 -6.96 4.12 19.01
N GLU A 32 -7.64 5.18 18.58
CA GLU A 32 -7.13 6.56 18.63
C GLU A 32 -6.69 6.94 20.05
N SER A 33 -7.52 6.63 21.06
CA SER A 33 -7.16 6.91 22.44
C SER A 33 -5.94 6.12 22.93
N LEU A 34 -5.78 4.87 22.49
CA LEU A 34 -4.60 4.06 22.80
C LEU A 34 -3.36 4.62 22.12
N MET A 35 -3.50 5.05 20.88
CA MET A 35 -2.44 5.64 20.07
C MET A 35 -1.93 6.95 20.68
N GLU A 36 -2.79 7.76 21.28
CA GLU A 36 -2.39 8.96 22.03
C GLU A 36 -1.70 8.62 23.36
N LYS A 37 -2.25 7.66 24.12
CA LYS A 37 -1.85 7.41 25.52
C LYS A 37 -0.66 6.47 25.67
N THR A 38 -0.37 5.70 24.63
CA THR A 38 0.66 4.66 24.71
C THR A 38 1.65 4.81 23.56
N SER A 39 2.89 4.43 23.84
CA SER A 39 3.93 4.40 22.82
C SER A 39 4.56 3.01 22.79
N TYR A 40 4.75 2.47 21.59
CA TYR A 40 5.48 1.24 21.37
C TYR A 40 6.69 1.48 20.46
N PHE A 41 7.85 1.00 20.89
CA PHE A 41 9.12 1.14 20.19
C PHE A 41 9.74 -0.25 19.97
N GLY A 42 9.69 -0.77 18.76
CA GLY A 42 10.24 -2.09 18.47
C GLY A 42 9.62 -2.72 17.24
N PHE A 43 10.00 -3.97 16.99
CA PHE A 43 9.41 -4.76 15.92
C PHE A 43 8.00 -5.19 16.30
N VAL A 44 7.10 -5.12 15.32
CA VAL A 44 5.74 -5.63 15.36
C VAL A 44 5.65 -6.73 14.31
N ASP A 45 5.08 -7.87 14.71
CA ASP A 45 4.77 -8.94 13.78
C ASP A 45 3.51 -8.59 12.98
N ILE A 46 3.64 -8.70 11.66
CA ILE A 46 2.62 -8.45 10.66
C ILE A 46 2.18 -9.81 10.13
N GLU A 47 0.92 -10.17 10.36
CA GLU A 47 0.34 -11.45 9.97
C GLU A 47 -0.81 -11.21 8.99
N ILE A 48 -0.62 -11.65 7.73
CA ILE A 48 -1.62 -11.61 6.66
C ILE A 48 -1.90 -13.06 6.27
N ASP A 49 -3.04 -13.60 6.70
CA ASP A 49 -3.36 -15.03 6.58
C ASP A 49 -2.21 -15.94 7.04
N ASP A 50 -1.48 -16.59 6.12
CA ASP A 50 -0.35 -17.47 6.41
C ASP A 50 1.03 -16.78 6.31
N ILE A 51 1.06 -15.50 5.94
CA ILE A 51 2.26 -14.72 5.71
C ILE A 51 2.65 -13.95 6.97
N LEU A 52 3.90 -14.13 7.41
CA LEU A 52 4.44 -13.49 8.60
C LEU A 52 5.76 -12.76 8.29
N PHE A 53 5.85 -11.51 8.73
CA PHE A 53 7.06 -10.68 8.70
C PHE A 53 7.01 -9.64 9.81
N SER A 54 8.13 -8.95 10.08
CA SER A 54 8.18 -7.95 11.15
C SER A 54 8.44 -6.55 10.59
N MET A 55 7.74 -5.54 11.09
CA MET A 55 7.98 -4.13 10.77
C MET A 55 8.39 -3.37 12.04
N PHE A 56 9.37 -2.48 11.93
CA PHE A 56 9.80 -1.64 13.04
C PHE A 56 8.84 -0.46 13.22
N SER A 57 8.38 -0.25 14.45
CA SER A 57 7.64 0.94 14.86
C SER A 57 8.47 1.72 15.88
N ASN A 58 8.62 3.02 15.67
CA ASN A 58 9.15 3.95 16.66
C ASN A 58 8.01 4.84 17.21
N ASN A 59 6.83 4.23 17.36
CA ASN A 59 5.55 4.89 17.63
C ASN A 59 5.17 5.93 16.56
N ASP A 60 5.58 5.69 15.31
CA ASP A 60 5.49 6.63 14.20
C ASP A 60 5.03 6.01 12.88
N ASP A 61 4.75 4.70 12.88
CA ASP A 61 4.35 3.93 11.71
C ASP A 61 2.91 3.44 11.93
N PHE A 62 1.96 4.04 11.22
CA PHE A 62 0.53 3.76 11.39
C PHE A 62 0.23 2.27 11.16
N VAL A 63 0.78 1.68 10.10
CA VAL A 63 0.55 0.27 9.75
C VAL A 63 1.05 -0.65 10.87
N ALA A 64 2.30 -0.47 11.29
CA ALA A 64 2.87 -1.31 12.36
C ALA A 64 2.09 -1.13 13.68
N ARG A 65 1.62 0.09 13.99
CA ARG A 65 0.81 0.34 15.18
C ARG A 65 -0.57 -0.32 15.09
N THR A 66 -1.20 -0.30 13.93
CA THR A 66 -2.47 -0.99 13.66
C THR A 66 -2.35 -2.50 13.89
N TYR A 67 -1.30 -3.13 13.36
CA TYR A 67 -1.02 -4.56 13.61
C TYR A 67 -0.68 -4.86 15.07
N PHE A 68 0.03 -3.95 15.77
CA PHE A 68 0.32 -4.13 17.18
C PHE A 68 -0.98 -4.26 17.99
N TRP A 69 -1.96 -3.40 17.75
CA TRP A 69 -3.21 -3.39 18.52
C TRP A 69 -4.22 -4.43 18.06
N HIS A 70 -4.49 -4.52 16.76
CA HIS A 70 -5.58 -5.34 16.23
C HIS A 70 -5.14 -6.75 15.80
N GLY A 71 -3.85 -6.98 15.58
CA GLY A 71 -3.29 -8.30 15.27
C GLY A 71 -3.43 -8.69 13.81
N LYS A 72 -3.75 -9.97 13.56
CA LYS A 72 -3.84 -10.55 12.22
C LYS A 72 -4.85 -9.84 11.32
N ASN A 73 -4.50 -9.63 10.05
CA ASN A 73 -5.36 -9.02 9.03
C ASN A 73 -5.93 -7.65 9.47
N ALA A 74 -5.13 -6.84 10.17
CA ALA A 74 -5.60 -5.63 10.86
C ALA A 74 -5.68 -4.37 9.99
N TYR A 75 -4.86 -4.29 8.95
CA TYR A 75 -4.74 -3.12 8.07
C TYR A 75 -5.12 -3.55 6.66
N GLU A 76 -5.93 -2.76 5.95
CA GLU A 76 -6.37 -3.01 4.56
C GLU A 76 -6.57 -4.52 4.28
N SER A 77 -7.42 -5.13 5.13
CA SER A 77 -7.53 -6.58 5.27
C SER A 77 -7.85 -7.26 3.94
N THR A 78 -8.78 -6.70 3.17
CA THR A 78 -9.19 -7.31 1.90
C THR A 78 -8.11 -7.08 0.84
N SER A 79 -7.58 -5.86 0.74
CA SER A 79 -6.57 -5.53 -0.26
C SER A 79 -5.25 -6.28 -0.05
N LEU A 80 -4.76 -6.43 1.17
CA LEU A 80 -3.53 -7.19 1.44
C LEU A 80 -3.70 -8.69 1.22
N ARG A 81 -4.87 -9.26 1.48
CA ARG A 81 -5.16 -10.68 1.20
C ARG A 81 -5.31 -10.95 -0.30
N LEU A 82 -5.96 -10.05 -1.02
CA LEU A 82 -5.99 -10.02 -2.49
C LEU A 82 -4.56 -9.93 -3.05
N TRP A 83 -3.79 -8.95 -2.60
CA TRP A 83 -2.42 -8.68 -3.02
C TRP A 83 -1.49 -9.88 -2.82
N THR A 84 -1.49 -10.47 -1.62
CA THR A 84 -0.65 -11.64 -1.32
C THR A 84 -1.03 -12.86 -2.16
N THR A 85 -2.32 -13.04 -2.48
CA THR A 85 -2.77 -14.13 -3.36
C THR A 85 -2.29 -13.94 -4.80
N LEU A 86 -2.42 -12.74 -5.36
CA LEU A 86 -1.88 -12.43 -6.70
C LEU A 86 -0.34 -12.48 -6.72
N ALA A 87 0.31 -12.05 -5.63
CA ALA A 87 1.77 -12.08 -5.51
C ALA A 87 2.32 -13.51 -5.50
N LYS A 88 1.58 -14.50 -4.95
CA LYS A 88 1.93 -15.93 -5.02
C LYS A 88 2.09 -16.42 -6.47
N LEU A 89 1.36 -15.81 -7.42
CA LEU A 89 1.36 -16.17 -8.84
C LEU A 89 2.29 -15.29 -9.69
N SER A 90 2.85 -14.24 -9.11
CA SER A 90 3.61 -13.20 -9.83
C SER A 90 5.12 -13.43 -9.77
N SER A 91 5.81 -13.23 -10.90
CA SER A 91 7.28 -13.32 -10.95
C SER A 91 7.94 -11.97 -10.72
N HIS A 92 7.33 -10.88 -11.18
CA HIS A 92 7.79 -9.51 -10.98
C HIS A 92 6.64 -8.65 -10.46
N VAL A 93 6.88 -8.03 -9.31
CA VAL A 93 5.90 -7.21 -8.59
C VAL A 93 6.49 -5.82 -8.37
N ILE A 94 5.71 -4.78 -8.62
CA ILE A 94 6.10 -3.39 -8.33
C ILE A 94 5.13 -2.79 -7.33
N ASP A 95 5.67 -2.08 -6.33
CA ASP A 95 4.94 -1.37 -5.30
C ASP A 95 5.39 0.10 -5.30
N ILE A 96 4.57 0.98 -5.89
CA ILE A 96 4.83 2.43 -6.01
C ILE A 96 4.16 3.14 -4.85
N GLY A 97 4.93 3.92 -4.09
CA GLY A 97 4.46 4.49 -2.84
C GLY A 97 4.51 3.47 -1.71
N SER A 98 5.56 2.66 -1.70
CA SER A 98 5.66 1.49 -0.81
C SER A 98 5.69 1.83 0.68
N TYR A 99 5.78 3.11 1.05
CA TYR A 99 5.84 3.60 2.42
C TYR A 99 6.91 2.83 3.21
N THR A 100 6.54 2.21 4.33
CA THR A 100 7.45 1.39 5.16
C THR A 100 7.47 -0.09 4.79
N GLY A 101 6.77 -0.46 3.71
CA GLY A 101 6.95 -1.72 2.99
C GLY A 101 5.95 -2.83 3.29
N VAL A 102 4.75 -2.54 3.80
CA VAL A 102 3.77 -3.60 4.12
C VAL A 102 3.39 -4.45 2.89
N TYR A 103 3.01 -3.81 1.78
CA TYR A 103 2.69 -4.47 0.51
C TYR A 103 3.91 -5.17 -0.11
N SER A 104 5.04 -4.45 -0.15
CA SER A 104 6.33 -4.97 -0.61
C SER A 104 6.82 -6.24 0.12
N LEU A 105 6.78 -6.23 1.46
CA LEU A 105 7.21 -7.37 2.28
C LEU A 105 6.21 -8.51 2.20
N ALA A 106 4.91 -8.20 2.17
CA ALA A 106 3.87 -9.20 1.97
C ALA A 106 4.11 -9.95 0.64
N ALA A 107 4.28 -9.24 -0.48
CA ALA A 107 4.57 -9.86 -1.78
C ALA A 107 5.88 -10.68 -1.76
N ALA A 108 6.94 -10.13 -1.17
CA ALA A 108 8.25 -10.80 -1.10
C ALA A 108 8.20 -12.10 -0.30
N LYS A 109 7.37 -12.15 0.76
CA LYS A 109 7.18 -13.34 1.59
C LYS A 109 6.19 -14.33 0.97
N SER A 110 5.17 -13.85 0.28
CA SER A 110 4.21 -14.69 -0.46
C SER A 110 4.87 -15.52 -1.55
N ASN A 111 5.86 -14.98 -2.24
CA ASN A 111 6.61 -15.71 -3.25
C ASN A 111 8.13 -15.46 -3.14
N PRO A 112 8.89 -16.32 -2.45
CA PRO A 112 10.35 -16.17 -2.32
C PRO A 112 11.12 -16.23 -3.65
N LYS A 113 10.49 -16.68 -4.75
CA LYS A 113 11.09 -16.74 -6.09
C LYS A 113 10.80 -15.51 -6.95
N SER A 114 9.87 -14.66 -6.54
CA SER A 114 9.56 -13.43 -7.27
C SER A 114 10.71 -12.42 -7.17
N LYS A 115 10.62 -11.34 -7.93
CA LYS A 115 11.39 -10.11 -7.72
C LYS A 115 10.41 -8.99 -7.41
N VAL A 116 10.56 -8.39 -6.24
CA VAL A 116 9.71 -7.27 -5.80
C VAL A 116 10.50 -5.98 -5.86
N PHE A 117 9.90 -4.93 -6.42
CA PHE A 117 10.49 -3.61 -6.54
C PHE A 117 9.63 -2.61 -5.76
N ALA A 118 10.11 -2.19 -4.60
CA ALA A 118 9.51 -1.17 -3.75
C ALA A 118 10.06 0.20 -4.10
N ILE A 119 9.20 1.17 -4.31
CA ILE A 119 9.59 2.53 -4.71
C ILE A 119 8.97 3.50 -3.70
N GLU A 120 9.82 4.27 -3.05
CA GLU A 120 9.42 5.24 -2.01
C GLU A 120 10.23 6.52 -2.16
N ALA A 121 9.56 7.65 -2.33
CA ALA A 121 10.20 8.90 -2.69
C ALA A 121 10.79 9.66 -1.49
N LEU A 122 10.23 9.52 -0.28
CA LEU A 122 10.68 10.24 0.89
C LEU A 122 11.81 9.50 1.61
N ASP A 123 12.99 10.11 1.70
CA ASP A 123 14.21 9.52 2.25
C ASP A 123 14.05 8.92 3.66
N ARG A 124 13.29 9.59 4.54
CA ARG A 124 13.02 9.10 5.90
C ARG A 124 12.20 7.82 5.91
N VAL A 125 11.21 7.74 5.02
CA VAL A 125 10.27 6.61 4.89
C VAL A 125 11.00 5.47 4.19
N TYR A 126 11.72 5.77 3.11
CA TYR A 126 12.62 4.85 2.42
C TYR A 126 13.65 4.21 3.37
N SER A 127 14.21 4.98 4.29
CA SER A 127 15.14 4.46 5.30
C SER A 127 14.47 3.43 6.22
N ARG A 128 13.20 3.64 6.59
CA ARG A 128 12.40 2.66 7.34
C ARG A 128 12.10 1.41 6.51
N LEU A 129 11.73 1.56 5.24
CA LEU A 129 11.57 0.46 4.31
C LEU A 129 12.84 -0.40 4.22
N LEU A 130 14.03 0.21 4.11
CA LEU A 130 15.30 -0.51 4.11
C LEU A 130 15.56 -1.26 5.43
N ALA A 131 15.22 -0.66 6.57
CA ALA A 131 15.35 -1.32 7.87
C ALA A 131 14.42 -2.55 7.96
N ASN A 132 13.16 -2.40 7.55
CA ASN A 132 12.18 -3.49 7.54
C ASN A 132 12.59 -4.60 6.56
N LYS A 133 13.07 -4.25 5.35
CA LYS A 133 13.65 -5.23 4.41
C LYS A 133 14.77 -6.04 5.06
N ARG A 134 15.73 -5.37 5.71
CA ARG A 134 16.88 -6.03 6.36
C ARG A 134 16.45 -6.96 7.49
N ALA A 135 15.53 -6.51 8.35
CA ALA A 135 15.01 -7.30 9.46
C ALA A 135 14.36 -8.61 8.99
N ASN A 136 13.77 -8.61 7.79
CA ASN A 136 13.09 -9.77 7.23
C ASN A 136 13.96 -10.66 6.32
N GLY A 137 15.22 -10.29 6.10
CA GLY A 137 16.10 -11.02 5.16
C GLY A 137 15.52 -11.12 3.75
N ALA A 138 14.71 -10.15 3.32
CA ALA A 138 14.00 -10.19 2.04
C ALA A 138 14.95 -9.91 0.86
N SER A 139 15.68 -10.95 0.42
CA SER A 139 16.67 -10.85 -0.65
C SER A 139 16.07 -10.62 -2.04
N ASN A 140 14.82 -11.04 -2.23
CA ASN A 140 14.04 -10.82 -3.46
C ASN A 140 13.41 -9.41 -3.54
N LEU A 141 13.49 -8.60 -2.48
CA LEU A 141 12.96 -7.24 -2.44
C LEU A 141 14.06 -6.21 -2.76
N LYS A 142 13.87 -5.40 -3.79
CA LYS A 142 14.72 -4.25 -4.16
C LYS A 142 13.98 -2.96 -3.84
N CYS A 143 14.65 -2.00 -3.22
CA CYS A 143 14.04 -0.74 -2.79
C CYS A 143 14.70 0.44 -3.51
N PHE A 144 13.91 1.36 -4.05
CA PHE A 144 14.38 2.54 -4.79
C PHE A 144 13.85 3.82 -4.17
N ASN A 145 14.73 4.81 -4.02
CA ASN A 145 14.42 6.13 -3.49
C ASN A 145 14.27 7.15 -4.61
N ILE A 146 13.11 7.10 -5.25
CA ILE A 146 12.67 7.91 -6.40
C ILE A 146 11.14 7.98 -6.37
N ALA A 147 10.55 8.97 -7.02
CA ALA A 147 9.13 8.98 -7.37
C ALA A 147 8.89 8.36 -8.75
N ILE A 148 7.71 7.77 -8.95
CA ILE A 148 7.21 7.44 -10.29
C ILE A 148 6.11 8.44 -10.63
N THR A 149 6.24 9.14 -11.76
CA THR A 149 5.31 10.19 -12.20
C THR A 149 5.10 10.10 -13.72
N ASP A 150 5.02 11.24 -14.42
CA ASP A 150 4.82 11.37 -15.87
C ASP A 150 6.11 11.22 -16.71
N GLY A 151 7.26 11.02 -16.07
CA GLY A 151 8.58 10.99 -16.75
C GLY A 151 9.46 12.19 -16.49
N SER A 152 8.97 13.20 -15.77
CA SER A 152 9.79 14.30 -15.27
C SER A 152 11.00 13.78 -14.47
N PRO A 153 12.20 14.38 -14.62
CA PRO A 153 13.40 13.92 -13.93
C PRO A 153 13.38 14.21 -12.41
N GLU A 154 12.56 15.18 -12.01
CA GLU A 154 12.36 15.61 -10.63
C GLU A 154 10.90 16.04 -10.44
N VAL A 155 10.41 15.95 -9.20
CA VAL A 155 9.08 16.44 -8.79
C VAL A 155 9.18 17.06 -7.40
N GLU A 156 8.34 18.06 -7.13
CA GLU A 156 8.18 18.61 -5.79
C GLU A 156 7.09 17.83 -5.04
N LEU A 157 7.46 17.27 -3.88
CA LEU A 157 6.53 16.64 -2.95
C LEU A 157 6.19 17.62 -1.84
N PHE A 158 4.89 17.75 -1.54
CA PHE A 158 4.39 18.51 -0.43
C PHE A 158 4.17 17.58 0.76
N ILE A 159 4.83 17.90 1.87
CA ILE A 159 4.78 17.14 3.10
C ILE A 159 3.85 17.89 4.05
N TYR A 160 2.72 17.27 4.40
CA TYR A 160 1.81 17.80 5.41
C TYR A 160 2.21 17.29 6.79
N SER A 161 1.97 18.10 7.83
CA SER A 161 2.12 17.63 9.21
C SER A 161 1.02 16.64 9.55
N GLY A 162 1.41 15.45 10.02
CA GLY A 162 0.58 14.52 10.77
C GLY A 162 1.17 14.28 12.15
N GLU A 163 0.38 13.70 13.07
CA GLU A 163 0.84 13.31 14.41
C GLU A 163 1.82 12.11 14.38
N ASP A 164 1.83 11.35 13.28
CA ASP A 164 2.78 10.28 12.99
C ASP A 164 4.00 10.83 12.22
N ILE A 165 5.20 10.63 12.77
CA ILE A 165 6.46 11.19 12.27
C ILE A 165 6.86 10.60 10.89
N LEU A 166 6.26 9.48 10.48
CA LEU A 166 6.30 8.99 9.10
C LEU A 166 4.97 9.40 8.43
N VAL A 167 4.98 10.56 7.78
CA VAL A 167 3.80 11.10 7.08
C VAL A 167 3.26 10.05 6.10
N SER A 168 2.09 9.50 6.41
CA SER A 168 1.12 9.02 5.43
C SER A 168 0.51 10.27 4.79
N GLY A 169 0.46 10.38 3.46
CA GLY A 169 -0.08 11.58 2.80
C GLY A 169 0.95 12.61 2.35
N SER A 170 2.02 12.21 1.65
CA SER A 170 2.81 13.19 0.87
C SER A 170 2.33 13.19 -0.57
N THR A 171 1.78 14.32 -1.01
CA THR A 171 1.19 14.46 -2.35
C THR A 171 2.09 15.27 -3.28
N THR A 172 1.92 15.10 -4.58
CA THR A 172 2.47 15.99 -5.62
C THR A 172 1.59 17.21 -5.91
N VAL A 173 0.42 17.33 -5.26
CA VAL A 173 -0.60 18.36 -5.56
C VAL A 173 -0.86 19.24 -4.33
N SER A 174 -0.55 20.54 -4.39
CA SER A 174 -0.62 21.44 -3.22
C SER A 174 -2.01 21.62 -2.60
N GLU A 175 -3.09 21.25 -3.32
CA GLU A 175 -4.49 21.53 -2.98
C GLU A 175 -5.28 20.31 -2.44
N VAL A 176 -4.62 19.17 -2.16
CA VAL A 176 -5.32 17.92 -1.80
C VAL A 176 -5.96 17.96 -0.40
N THR A 177 -5.58 18.90 0.46
CA THR A 177 -6.15 19.02 1.81
C THR A 177 -6.34 20.48 2.22
N ASP A 178 -7.30 20.76 3.13
CA ASP A 178 -7.46 22.06 3.80
C ASP A 178 -6.26 22.44 4.71
N ARG A 179 -5.19 21.64 4.71
CA ARG A 179 -3.98 21.84 5.53
C ARG A 179 -2.88 22.45 4.66
N SER A 180 -2.19 23.46 5.17
CA SER A 180 -0.98 23.95 4.51
C SER A 180 0.16 22.94 4.66
N PRO A 181 0.95 22.70 3.61
CA PRO A 181 2.14 21.86 3.74
C PRO A 181 3.12 22.47 4.73
N VAL A 182 3.74 21.64 5.56
CA VAL A 182 4.75 22.11 6.52
C VAL A 182 6.14 22.15 5.90
N GLU A 183 6.34 21.41 4.81
CA GLU A 183 7.60 21.28 4.10
C GLU A 183 7.34 20.88 2.65
N SER A 184 8.21 21.27 1.73
CA SER A 184 8.27 20.68 0.39
C SER A 184 9.67 20.17 0.10
N ARG A 185 9.75 19.14 -0.75
CA ARG A 185 11.01 18.49 -1.13
C ARG A 185 11.03 18.16 -2.61
N ILE A 186 12.08 18.59 -3.29
CA ILE A 186 12.38 18.12 -4.65
C ILE A 186 13.01 16.75 -4.55
N VAL A 187 12.42 15.76 -5.22
CA VAL A 187 12.91 14.38 -5.28
C VAL A 187 13.13 13.97 -6.73
N ARG A 188 14.05 13.02 -6.94
CA ARG A 188 14.25 12.43 -8.27
C ARG A 188 13.01 11.64 -8.68
N ALA A 189 12.63 11.77 -9.95
CA ALA A 189 11.47 11.11 -10.52
C ALA A 189 11.79 10.45 -11.87
N THR A 190 10.91 9.56 -12.30
CA THR A 190 10.94 8.91 -13.63
C THR A 190 9.54 8.39 -13.98
N SER A 191 9.31 7.97 -15.21
CA SER A 191 8.10 7.21 -15.57
C SER A 191 8.27 5.73 -15.25
N LEU A 192 7.15 5.02 -15.13
CA LEU A 192 7.14 3.56 -14.90
C LEU A 192 7.78 2.81 -16.08
N ASP A 193 7.46 3.23 -17.32
CA ASP A 193 8.05 2.68 -18.55
C ASP A 193 9.59 2.77 -18.53
N LYS A 194 10.13 3.95 -18.19
CA LYS A 194 11.58 4.15 -18.10
C LYS A 194 12.19 3.34 -16.94
N PHE A 195 11.54 3.31 -15.78
CA PHE A 195 12.04 2.53 -14.63
C PHE A 195 12.21 1.05 -14.98
N VAL A 196 11.20 0.45 -15.61
CA VAL A 196 11.21 -0.96 -16.04
C VAL A 196 12.29 -1.24 -17.06
N GLN A 197 12.47 -0.34 -18.02
CA GLN A 197 13.55 -0.42 -18.99
C GLN A 197 14.92 -0.40 -18.31
N ASP A 198 15.16 0.60 -17.44
CA ASP A 198 16.43 0.78 -16.74
C ASP A 198 16.74 -0.41 -15.81
N GLN A 199 15.72 -1.01 -15.19
CA GLN A 199 15.85 -2.18 -14.33
C GLN A 199 15.86 -3.52 -15.07
N ASN A 200 15.72 -3.51 -16.41
CA ASN A 200 15.63 -4.70 -17.26
C ASN A 200 14.56 -5.69 -16.78
N ILE A 201 13.39 -5.18 -16.41
CA ILE A 201 12.26 -6.00 -15.95
C ILE A 201 11.53 -6.53 -17.20
N PRO A 202 11.48 -7.86 -17.42
CA PRO A 202 10.97 -8.41 -18.68
C PRO A 202 9.45 -8.31 -18.82
N ARG A 203 8.74 -8.35 -17.69
CA ARG A 203 7.28 -8.27 -17.57
C ARG A 203 6.94 -7.88 -16.14
N ILE A 204 5.80 -7.25 -15.94
CA ILE A 204 5.21 -7.03 -14.61
C ILE A 204 3.88 -7.77 -14.56
N GLU A 205 3.69 -8.60 -13.55
CA GLU A 205 2.41 -9.29 -13.33
C GLU A 205 1.50 -8.53 -12.37
N LEU A 206 2.08 -7.82 -11.40
CA LEU A 206 1.35 -7.21 -10.31
C LEU A 206 1.93 -5.84 -9.96
N LEU A 207 1.06 -4.84 -9.82
CA LEU A 207 1.41 -3.45 -9.58
C LEU A 207 0.53 -2.87 -8.45
N LYS A 208 1.14 -2.29 -7.41
CA LYS A 208 0.45 -1.40 -6.47
C LYS A 208 0.83 0.04 -6.82
N ILE A 209 -0.17 0.91 -6.82
CA ILE A 209 0.02 2.36 -6.95
C ILE A 209 -0.64 3.03 -5.75
N ASP A 210 0.15 3.80 -5.03
CA ASP A 210 -0.22 4.56 -3.84
C ASP A 210 0.59 5.86 -3.85
N ALA A 211 0.29 6.73 -4.81
CA ALA A 211 1.16 7.87 -5.12
C ALA A 211 0.56 9.20 -4.67
N GLU A 212 -0.43 9.13 -3.78
CA GLU A 212 -1.06 10.26 -3.09
C GLU A 212 -1.46 11.38 -4.07
N GLY A 213 -2.05 11.02 -5.21
CA GLY A 213 -2.55 11.95 -6.22
C GLY A 213 -1.84 11.92 -7.58
N ALA A 214 -0.72 11.21 -7.70
CA ALA A 214 0.00 11.05 -8.97
C ALA A 214 -0.45 9.84 -9.80
N GLU A 215 -1.48 9.09 -9.39
CA GLU A 215 -1.90 7.83 -10.01
C GLU A 215 -2.20 7.99 -11.50
N HIS A 216 -2.91 9.06 -11.85
CA HIS A 216 -3.27 9.39 -13.22
C HIS A 216 -2.03 9.69 -14.10
N LEU A 217 -1.03 10.40 -13.57
CA LEU A 217 0.23 10.68 -14.26
C LEU A 217 1.03 9.41 -14.52
N ILE A 218 1.10 8.53 -13.52
CA ILE A 218 1.78 7.23 -13.62
C ILE A 218 1.10 6.39 -14.71
N LEU A 219 -0.21 6.21 -14.63
CA LEU A 219 -0.94 5.35 -15.57
C LEU A 219 -0.94 5.92 -16.99
N SER A 220 -1.07 7.24 -17.17
CA SER A 220 -1.00 7.87 -18.50
C SER A 220 0.39 7.79 -19.13
N SER A 221 1.46 7.68 -18.35
CA SER A 221 2.85 7.57 -18.86
C SER A 221 3.39 6.12 -18.90
N ALA A 222 2.63 5.13 -18.45
CA ALA A 222 3.01 3.71 -18.37
C ALA A 222 2.41 2.84 -19.50
N GLN A 223 2.04 3.46 -20.62
CA GLN A 223 1.21 2.80 -21.64
C GLN A 223 1.91 1.64 -22.34
N ASN A 224 3.25 1.64 -22.45
CA ASN A 224 3.96 0.52 -23.05
C ASN A 224 3.87 -0.73 -22.18
N ILE A 225 4.11 -0.60 -20.86
CA ILE A 225 3.99 -1.72 -19.92
C ILE A 225 2.56 -2.19 -19.78
N ILE A 226 1.61 -1.27 -19.62
CA ILE A 226 0.19 -1.62 -19.45
C ILE A 226 -0.29 -2.44 -20.65
N GLY A 227 0.03 -1.99 -21.87
CA GLY A 227 -0.34 -2.72 -23.09
C GLY A 227 0.38 -4.05 -23.26
N ALA A 228 1.67 -4.12 -22.93
CA ALA A 228 2.49 -5.32 -23.17
C ALA A 228 2.34 -6.40 -22.09
N SER A 229 2.30 -5.99 -20.82
CA SER A 229 2.33 -6.91 -19.67
C SER A 229 0.94 -7.20 -19.10
N LYS A 230 0.01 -6.23 -19.23
CA LYS A 230 -1.32 -6.23 -18.62
C LYS A 230 -1.30 -6.68 -17.15
N PRO A 231 -0.56 -5.98 -16.28
CA PRO A 231 -0.49 -6.35 -14.87
C PRO A 231 -1.86 -6.24 -14.20
N ASP A 232 -2.09 -7.04 -13.16
CA ASP A 232 -3.13 -6.73 -12.18
C ASP A 232 -2.68 -5.52 -11.36
N ILE A 233 -3.55 -4.54 -11.19
CA ILE A 233 -3.22 -3.27 -10.55
C ILE A 233 -4.13 -3.10 -9.33
N ILE A 234 -3.55 -2.91 -8.14
CA ILE A 234 -4.26 -2.31 -7.01
C ILE A 234 -3.85 -0.84 -6.98
N CYS A 235 -4.83 0.06 -7.05
CA CYS A 235 -4.59 1.50 -7.09
C CYS A 235 -5.39 2.16 -5.98
N GLU A 236 -4.72 2.92 -5.11
CA GLU A 236 -5.43 3.75 -4.13
C GLU A 236 -5.94 5.01 -4.83
N LEU A 237 -7.25 5.26 -4.75
CA LEU A 237 -7.87 6.45 -5.30
C LEU A 237 -8.41 7.32 -4.17
N LEU A 238 -7.92 8.56 -4.11
CA LEU A 238 -8.41 9.59 -3.22
C LEU A 238 -9.64 10.29 -3.84
N PRO A 239 -10.47 10.98 -3.04
CA PRO A 239 -11.59 11.76 -3.57
C PRO A 239 -11.21 12.80 -4.64
N THR A 240 -9.95 13.24 -4.65
CA THR A 240 -9.38 14.18 -5.62
C THR A 240 -8.76 13.52 -6.84
N SER A 241 -8.74 12.18 -6.92
CA SER A 241 -8.12 11.44 -8.03
C SER A 241 -8.86 11.69 -9.35
N LEU A 242 -8.11 11.87 -10.43
CA LEU A 242 -8.63 12.10 -11.78
C LEU A 242 -9.08 10.78 -12.44
N THR A 243 -10.18 10.22 -11.95
CA THR A 243 -10.68 8.88 -12.34
C THR A 243 -11.03 8.76 -13.82
N GLU A 244 -11.47 9.84 -14.46
CA GLU A 244 -11.71 9.89 -15.92
C GLU A 244 -10.41 9.69 -16.72
N THR A 245 -9.32 10.33 -16.29
CA THR A 245 -8.00 10.18 -16.92
C THR A 245 -7.45 8.77 -16.72
N ILE A 246 -7.63 8.20 -15.53
CA ILE A 246 -7.29 6.81 -15.23
C ILE A 246 -8.08 5.85 -16.13
N HIS A 247 -9.40 6.04 -16.23
CA HIS A 247 -10.26 5.25 -17.11
C HIS A 247 -9.82 5.34 -18.57
N ALA A 248 -9.54 6.54 -19.09
CA ALA A 248 -9.08 6.75 -20.46
C ALA A 248 -7.74 6.04 -20.74
N SER A 249 -6.86 5.95 -19.74
CA SER A 249 -5.55 5.31 -19.84
C SER A 249 -5.63 3.78 -19.85
N LEU A 250 -6.65 3.18 -19.22
CA LEU A 250 -6.75 1.73 -19.03
C LEU A 250 -7.80 1.05 -19.94
N LYS A 251 -8.88 1.77 -20.27
CA LYS A 251 -9.97 1.26 -21.13
C LYS A 251 -9.49 0.66 -22.46
N PRO A 252 -8.55 1.29 -23.21
CA PRO A 252 -8.09 0.73 -24.48
C PRO A 252 -7.41 -0.64 -24.35
N HIS A 253 -6.91 -0.98 -23.16
CA HIS A 253 -6.20 -2.24 -22.89
C HIS A 253 -7.11 -3.37 -22.37
N GLY A 254 -8.40 -3.08 -22.17
CA GLY A 254 -9.42 -4.05 -21.74
C GLY A 254 -9.52 -4.24 -20.23
N TYR A 255 -9.12 -3.23 -19.44
CA TYR A 255 -9.21 -3.29 -17.98
C TYR A 255 -10.64 -3.14 -17.48
N ARG A 256 -10.94 -3.91 -16.44
CA ARG A 256 -12.16 -3.87 -15.61
C ARG A 256 -11.80 -3.35 -14.24
N TYR A 257 -12.78 -2.82 -13.51
CA TYR A 257 -12.58 -2.14 -12.24
C TYR A 257 -13.43 -2.81 -11.16
N TYR A 258 -12.83 -3.03 -9.99
CA TYR A 258 -13.49 -3.60 -8.83
C TYR A 258 -13.17 -2.77 -7.60
N ARG A 259 -14.20 -2.21 -6.96
CA ARG A 259 -14.07 -1.59 -5.64
C ARG A 259 -13.83 -2.68 -4.60
N ILE A 260 -12.83 -2.50 -3.76
CA ILE A 260 -12.49 -3.43 -2.70
C ILE A 260 -13.10 -2.94 -1.39
N SER A 261 -13.92 -3.76 -0.73
CA SER A 261 -14.41 -3.45 0.60
C SER A 261 -13.51 -4.05 1.67
N GLU A 262 -12.85 -3.21 2.47
CA GLU A 262 -11.85 -3.64 3.45
C GLU A 262 -12.44 -4.41 4.64
N SER A 263 -13.75 -4.29 4.85
CA SER A 263 -14.46 -4.87 5.99
C SER A 263 -15.21 -6.18 5.66
N SER A 264 -15.48 -6.45 4.38
CA SER A 264 -16.46 -7.47 4.00
C SER A 264 -15.94 -8.55 3.03
N LEU A 265 -14.71 -8.45 2.52
CA LEU A 265 -14.16 -9.38 1.52
C LEU A 265 -14.99 -9.41 0.22
N ILE A 266 -15.62 -8.30 -0.11
CA ILE A 266 -16.44 -8.12 -1.31
C ILE A 266 -15.66 -7.27 -2.32
N LEU A 267 -15.67 -7.72 -3.57
CA LEU A 267 -15.26 -6.95 -4.74
C LEU A 267 -16.50 -6.60 -5.57
N THR A 268 -16.80 -5.31 -5.69
CA THR A 268 -17.93 -4.81 -6.49
C THR A 268 -17.41 -4.28 -7.82
N GLU A 269 -17.86 -4.87 -8.93
CA GLU A 269 -17.48 -4.43 -10.28
C GLU A 269 -18.11 -3.08 -10.62
N THR A 270 -17.33 -2.22 -11.28
CA THR A 270 -17.77 -0.89 -11.72
C THR A 270 -17.41 -0.63 -13.18
N GLN A 271 -18.22 0.17 -13.89
CA GLN A 271 -17.98 0.49 -15.30
C GLN A 271 -16.75 1.40 -15.50
N THR A 272 -16.52 2.28 -14.52
CA THR A 272 -15.38 3.20 -14.46
C THR A 272 -14.77 3.12 -13.05
N PRO A 273 -13.52 3.57 -12.84
CA PRO A 273 -13.02 3.79 -11.49
C PRO A 273 -13.98 4.71 -10.71
N PRO A 274 -14.35 4.37 -9.47
CA PRO A 274 -15.32 5.14 -8.70
C PRO A 274 -14.76 6.53 -8.36
N ALA A 275 -15.53 7.58 -8.68
CA ALA A 275 -15.12 8.98 -8.47
C ALA A 275 -15.24 9.46 -7.00
N SER A 276 -16.02 8.75 -6.19
CA SER A 276 -16.13 9.00 -4.75
C SER A 276 -15.97 7.68 -4.03
N ILE A 277 -15.06 7.67 -3.07
CA ILE A 277 -14.78 6.51 -2.23
C ILE A 277 -14.82 6.98 -0.78
N GLU A 278 -15.55 6.24 0.06
CA GLU A 278 -15.62 6.52 1.48
C GLU A 278 -14.49 5.76 2.20
N PRO A 279 -13.80 6.38 3.18
CA PRO A 279 -12.89 5.65 4.04
C PRO A 279 -13.61 4.45 4.68
N PRO A 280 -12.99 3.27 4.76
CA PRO A 280 -11.58 2.97 4.45
C PRO A 280 -11.34 2.40 3.03
N ASP A 281 -12.33 2.41 2.14
CA ASP A 281 -12.36 1.54 0.94
C ASP A 281 -11.63 2.15 -0.30
N PHE A 282 -10.47 2.81 -0.11
CA PHE A 282 -9.75 3.57 -1.15
C PHE A 282 -9.12 2.74 -2.27
N ASN A 283 -8.83 1.46 -2.03
CA ASN A 283 -8.17 0.60 -3.01
C ASN A 283 -9.15 0.05 -4.05
N ILE A 284 -8.76 0.15 -5.32
CA ILE A 284 -9.47 -0.39 -6.47
C ILE A 284 -8.59 -1.42 -7.16
N LEU A 285 -9.14 -2.61 -7.41
CA LEU A 285 -8.52 -3.59 -8.30
C LEU A 285 -8.86 -3.24 -9.75
N MET A 286 -7.84 -3.15 -10.59
CA MET A 286 -7.95 -2.98 -12.03
C MET A 286 -7.26 -4.16 -12.70
N THR A 287 -8.01 -4.97 -13.46
CA THR A 287 -7.50 -6.22 -14.04
C THR A 287 -8.06 -6.46 -15.43
N THR A 288 -7.33 -7.22 -16.24
CA THR A 288 -7.82 -7.75 -17.52
C THR A 288 -8.38 -9.17 -17.41
N MET A 289 -8.36 -9.78 -16.22
CA MET A 289 -8.99 -11.08 -16.00
C MET A 289 -10.50 -11.02 -16.26
N SER A 290 -11.02 -12.08 -16.86
CA SER A 290 -12.46 -12.32 -16.88
C SER A 290 -12.98 -12.58 -15.46
N ALA A 291 -14.30 -12.45 -15.26
CA ALA A 291 -14.92 -12.67 -13.95
C ALA A 291 -14.62 -14.08 -13.41
N SER A 292 -14.74 -15.09 -14.29
CA SER A 292 -14.47 -16.48 -13.93
C SER A 292 -13.00 -16.74 -13.59
N GLU A 293 -12.05 -16.15 -14.31
CA GLU A 293 -10.61 -16.26 -13.97
C GLU A 293 -10.32 -15.63 -12.61
N LEU A 294 -10.93 -14.48 -12.33
CA LEU A 294 -10.74 -13.74 -11.08
C LEU A 294 -11.34 -14.50 -9.88
N GLU A 295 -12.57 -15.01 -10.00
CA GLU A 295 -13.21 -15.87 -8.99
C GLU A 295 -12.40 -17.14 -8.72
N GLN A 296 -11.84 -17.75 -9.77
CA GLN A 296 -10.99 -18.93 -9.64
C GLN A 296 -9.68 -18.62 -8.91
N ALA A 297 -9.06 -17.46 -9.21
CA ALA A 297 -7.83 -17.03 -8.56
C ALA A 297 -8.03 -16.62 -7.10
N LEU A 298 -9.24 -16.15 -6.75
CA LEU A 298 -9.55 -15.52 -5.46
C LEU A 298 -10.82 -16.14 -4.80
N PRO A 299 -10.82 -17.45 -4.50
CA PRO A 299 -12.01 -18.16 -4.06
C PRO A 299 -12.50 -17.77 -2.65
N PHE A 300 -11.75 -16.92 -1.94
CA PHE A 300 -12.11 -16.43 -0.60
C PHE A 300 -12.86 -15.09 -0.63
N LEU A 301 -13.00 -14.48 -1.82
CA LEU A 301 -13.72 -13.22 -2.03
C LEU A 301 -15.12 -13.50 -2.57
N THR A 302 -16.05 -12.60 -2.25
CA THR A 302 -17.36 -12.52 -2.88
C THR A 302 -17.31 -11.47 -3.98
N PHE A 303 -17.93 -11.75 -5.13
CA PHE A 303 -17.96 -10.83 -6.27
C PHE A 303 -19.38 -10.35 -6.54
N GLU A 304 -19.53 -9.04 -6.70
CA GLU A 304 -20.75 -8.39 -7.16
C GLU A 304 -20.50 -7.85 -8.57
N HIS A 305 -21.00 -8.55 -9.58
CA HIS A 305 -20.82 -8.17 -10.99
C HIS A 305 -21.84 -7.13 -11.43
N LEU A 306 -21.49 -6.40 -12.50
CA LEU A 306 -22.47 -5.57 -13.21
C LEU A 306 -23.51 -6.48 -13.86
N ASP A 307 -24.79 -6.11 -13.70
CA ASP A 307 -25.92 -6.75 -14.39
C ASP A 307 -25.84 -6.60 -15.92
#